data_AF-A0A8J6NVU9-F1
#
_entry.id   AF-A0A8J6NVU9-F1
#
_cell.length_a   1.000
_cell.length_b   1.000
_cell.length_c   1.000
_cell.angle_alpha   90.00
_cell.angle_beta   90.00
_cell.angle_gamma   90.00
#
_symmetry.space_group_name_H-M   'P 1'
#
loop_
_entity.id
_entity.type
_entity.pdbx_description
1 polymer ?
#
loop_
_entity_poly.entity_id
_entity_poly.type
_entity_poly.pdbx_seq_one_letter_code
_entity_poly.pdbx_strand_id
1 'polypeptide(L)' 'MATQILKELIEKTETLSTEENLELIAHLVGKIRKDHAGSGRHRKWSEICGAAPYPLVGEDAQAWVTRARHESNAQRMN' A
#
# COMPACT_ATOMS: atom_id res chain seq x y z
N MET A 1 -8.13 16.73 28.27
CA MET A 1 -8.73 15.38 28.10
C MET A 1 -7.74 14.43 27.41
N ALA A 2 -7.42 14.61 26.12
CA ALA A 2 -6.49 13.73 25.40
C ALA A 2 -5.06 13.64 26.01
N THR A 3 -4.59 14.73 26.61
CA THR A 3 -3.29 14.81 27.29
C THR A 3 -3.23 14.04 28.61
N GLN A 4 -4.36 13.83 29.28
CA GLN A 4 -4.43 13.03 30.51
C GLN A 4 -4.39 11.54 30.19
N ILE A 5 -5.14 11.12 29.16
CA ILE A 5 -5.17 9.73 28.67
C ILE A 5 -3.77 9.29 28.20
N LEU A 6 -3.03 10.17 27.53
CA LEU A 6 -1.67 9.86 27.08
C LEU A 6 -0.71 9.61 28.26
N LYS A 7 -0.82 10.43 29.33
CA LYS A 7 0.02 10.26 30.53
C LYS A 7 -0.26 8.93 31.23
N GLU A 8 -1.54 8.59 31.40
CA GLU A 8 -1.93 7.32 32.03
C GLU A 8 -1.49 6.11 31.21
N LEU A 9 -1.47 6.20 29.88
CA LEU A 9 -0.93 5.15 29.03
C LEU A 9 0.58 5.00 29.19
N ILE A 10 1.33 6.11 29.29
CA ILE A 10 2.78 6.08 29.53
C ILE A 10 3.07 5.43 30.88
N GLU A 11 2.38 5.82 31.95
CA GLU A 11 2.54 5.20 33.28
C GLU A 11 2.26 3.69 33.23
N LYS A 12 1.23 3.26 32.49
CA LYS A 12 0.93 1.82 32.32
C LYS A 12 2.03 1.08 31.57
N THR A 13 2.69 1.69 30.59
CA THR A 13 3.80 1.04 29.87
C THR A 13 5.03 0.78 30.74
N GLU A 14 5.21 1.53 31.84
CA GLU A 14 6.31 1.29 32.79
C GLU A 14 6.15 -0.03 33.55
N THR A 15 4.94 -0.56 33.64
CA THR A 15 4.66 -1.85 34.30
C THR A 15 4.78 -3.06 33.38
N LEU A 16 4.91 -2.84 32.07
CA LEU A 16 5.01 -3.90 31.08
C LEU A 16 6.43 -4.46 31.01
N SER A 17 6.53 -5.75 30.75
CA SER A 17 7.80 -6.38 30.39
C SER A 17 8.30 -5.88 29.03
N THR A 18 9.58 -6.13 28.74
CA THR A 18 10.19 -5.76 27.46
C THR A 18 9.45 -6.38 26.27
N GLU A 19 8.98 -7.61 26.39
CA GLU A 19 8.29 -8.33 25.31
C GLU A 19 6.91 -7.72 25.03
N GLU A 20 6.14 -7.42 26.07
CA GLU A 20 4.83 -6.76 25.96
C GLU A 20 4.97 -5.33 25.40
N ASN A 21 6.05 -4.62 25.75
CA ASN A 21 6.35 -3.32 25.16
C ASN A 21 6.65 -3.40 23.66
N LEU A 22 7.37 -4.43 23.21
CA LEU A 22 7.62 -4.65 21.78
C LEU A 22 6.33 -4.98 21.02
N GLU A 23 5.45 -5.79 21.61
CA GLU A 23 4.13 -6.08 21.03
C GLU A 23 3.27 -4.81 20.93
N LEU A 24 3.27 -3.98 21.97
CA LEU A 24 2.56 -2.69 21.96
C LEU A 24 3.10 -1.74 20.89
N ILE A 25 4.43 -1.65 20.73
CA ILE A 25 5.06 -0.87 19.66
C ILE A 25 4.60 -1.36 18.29
N ALA A 26 4.62 -2.68 18.06
CA ALA A 26 4.17 -3.26 16.79
C ALA A 26 2.69 -2.93 16.50
N HIS A 27 1.84 -3.01 17.52
CA HIS A 27 0.43 -2.65 17.42
C HIS A 27 0.23 -1.16 17.06
N LEU A 28 0.92 -0.26 17.76
CA LEU A 28 0.83 1.18 17.53
C LEU A 28 1.34 1.57 16.13
N VAL A 29 2.48 1.01 15.72
CA VAL A 29 3.01 1.20 14.35
C VAL A 29 2.02 0.69 13.31
N GLY A 30 1.41 -0.48 13.54
CA GLY A 30 0.37 -1.03 12.67
C GLY A 30 -0.85 -0.13 12.55
N LYS A 31 -1.33 0.43 13.65
CA LYS A 31 -2.45 1.39 13.68
C LYS A 31 -2.12 2.66 12.90
N ILE A 32 -0.96 3.26 13.18
CA ILE A 32 -0.47 4.47 12.48
C ILE A 32 -0.38 4.21 10.98
N ARG A 33 0.18 3.06 10.57
CA ARG A 33 0.25 2.68 9.15
C ARG A 33 -1.13 2.55 8.50
N LYS A 34 -2.13 2.00 9.20
CA LYS A 34 -3.50 1.89 8.67
C LYS A 34 -4.18 3.24 8.52
N ASP A 35 -4.05 4.10 9.52
CA ASP A 35 -4.57 5.47 9.49
C ASP A 35 -3.89 6.28 8.36
N HIS A 36 -2.59 6.08 8.15
CA HIS A 36 -1.86 6.70 7.05
C HIS A 36 -2.12 6.06 5.68
N ALA A 37 -2.37 4.76 5.60
CA ALA A 37 -2.70 4.07 4.36
C ALA A 37 -4.05 4.56 3.79
N GLY A 38 -5.00 4.91 4.66
CA GLY A 38 -6.24 5.61 4.26
C GLY A 38 -6.03 7.08 3.89
N SER A 39 -4.98 7.73 4.41
CA SER A 39 -4.60 9.11 4.08
C SER A 39 -3.69 9.24 2.87
N GLY A 40 -3.35 8.11 2.22
CA GLY A 40 -2.46 8.06 1.08
C GLY A 40 -3.04 8.93 -0.02
N ARG A 41 -2.57 10.18 -0.10
CA ARG A 41 -2.65 11.02 -1.28
C ARG A 41 -2.22 10.12 -2.42
N HIS A 42 -3.19 9.60 -3.17
CA HIS A 42 -2.92 8.80 -4.35
C HIS A 42 -1.89 9.60 -5.13
N ARG A 43 -0.71 9.02 -5.34
CA ARG A 43 0.33 9.73 -6.10
C ARG A 43 -0.32 10.16 -7.39
N LYS A 44 -0.20 11.45 -7.71
CA LYS A 44 -0.78 11.93 -8.96
C LYS A 44 -0.14 11.10 -10.07
N TRP A 45 -0.89 10.71 -11.10
CA TRP A 45 -0.33 9.94 -12.21
C TRP A 45 0.93 10.59 -12.80
N SER A 46 0.96 11.93 -12.85
CA SER A 46 2.13 12.72 -13.21
C SER A 46 3.40 12.44 -12.39
N GLU A 47 3.25 12.05 -11.12
CA GLU A 47 4.37 11.74 -10.20
C GLU A 47 4.94 10.33 -10.42
N ILE A 48 4.27 9.48 -11.21
CA ILE A 48 4.69 8.08 -11.49
C ILE A 48 4.89 7.79 -12.98
N CYS A 49 4.51 8.71 -13.88
CA CYS A 49 4.80 8.62 -15.30
C CYS A 49 6.31 8.46 -15.55
N GLY A 50 6.71 7.43 -16.29
CA GLY A 50 8.11 7.16 -16.67
C GLY A 50 8.95 6.43 -15.63
N ALA A 51 8.39 6.06 -14.46
CA ALA A 51 9.12 5.31 -13.44
C ALA A 51 9.32 3.82 -13.81
N ALA A 52 8.48 3.28 -14.68
CA ALA A 52 8.57 1.91 -15.14
C ALA A 52 9.50 1.80 -16.36
N PRO A 53 10.43 0.82 -16.39
CA PRO A 53 11.15 0.50 -17.62
C PRO A 53 10.16 0.00 -18.67
N TYR A 54 10.44 0.29 -19.94
CA TYR A 54 9.65 -0.22 -21.06
C TYR A 54 10.41 -1.33 -21.79
N PRO A 55 9.78 -2.48 -22.05
CA PRO A 55 8.47 -2.92 -21.55
C PRO A 55 8.51 -3.34 -20.07
N LEU A 56 7.47 -2.97 -19.30
CA LEU A 56 7.42 -3.28 -17.86
C LEU A 56 7.36 -4.79 -17.57
N VAL A 57 6.71 -5.55 -18.45
CA VAL A 57 6.42 -6.99 -18.28
C VAL A 57 6.98 -7.85 -19.42
N GLY A 58 8.00 -7.35 -20.13
CA GLY A 58 8.67 -8.10 -21.20
C GLY A 58 7.95 -8.12 -22.56
N GLU A 59 6.67 -7.74 -22.62
CA GLU A 59 5.94 -7.53 -23.86
C GLU A 59 5.51 -6.06 -23.98
N ASP A 60 5.61 -5.50 -25.19
CA ASP A 60 5.05 -4.18 -25.48
C ASP A 60 3.52 -4.20 -25.32
N ALA A 61 2.98 -3.16 -24.71
CA ALA A 61 1.55 -3.01 -24.51
C ALA A 61 0.79 -2.99 -25.85
N GLN A 62 1.32 -2.32 -26.88
CA GLN A 62 0.64 -2.23 -28.17
C GLN A 62 0.64 -3.58 -28.91
N ALA A 63 1.75 -4.32 -28.85
CA ALA A 63 1.84 -5.68 -29.35
C ALA A 63 0.81 -6.60 -28.66
N TRP A 64 0.72 -6.56 -27.33
CA TRP A 64 -0.27 -7.34 -26.57
C TRP A 64 -1.71 -7.00 -26.96
N VAL A 65 -2.07 -5.71 -27.04
CA VAL A 65 -3.42 -5.27 -27.45
C VAL A 65 -3.75 -5.74 -28.86
N THR A 66 -2.79 -5.66 -29.77
CA THR A 66 -2.98 -6.07 -31.16
C THR A 66 -3.26 -7.57 -31.24
N ARG A 67 -2.45 -8.40 -30.57
CA ARG A 67 -2.67 -9.85 -30.49
C ARG A 67 -4.05 -10.18 -29.91
N ALA A 68 -4.38 -9.61 -28.75
CA ALA A 68 -5.65 -9.88 -28.06
C ALA A 68 -6.88 -9.50 -28.92
N ARG A 69 -6.79 -8.41 -29.70
CA ARG A 69 -7.86 -8.01 -30.64
C ARG A 69 -7.98 -8.99 -31.80
N HIS A 70 -6.87 -9.43 -32.38
CA HIS A 70 -6.90 -10.42 -33.46
C HIS A 70 -7.49 -11.74 -33.00
N GLU A 71 -7.08 -12.25 -31.84
CA GLU A 71 -7.64 -13.47 -31.23
C GLU A 71 -9.15 -13.32 -30.98
N SER A 72 -9.56 -12.20 -30.37
CA SER A 72 -10.98 -11.93 -30.11
C SER A 72 -11.82 -11.79 -31.39
N ASN A 73 -11.24 -11.27 -32.47
CA ASN A 73 -11.92 -11.14 -33.76
C ASN A 73 -12.05 -12.51 -34.44
N ALA A 74 -10.99 -13.33 -34.41
CA ALA A 74 -11.04 -14.71 -34.91
C ALA A 74 -12.11 -15.53 -34.17
N GLN A 75 -12.26 -15.33 -32.86
CA GLN A 75 -13.28 -16.00 -32.06
C GLN A 75 -14.72 -15.62 -32.44
N ARG A 76 -14.93 -14.43 -33.02
CA ARG A 76 -16.27 -13.96 -33.47
C ARG A 76 -16.62 -14.43 -34.89
N MET A 77 -15.62 -14.85 -35.67
CA MET A 77 -15.79 -15.31 -37.04
C MET A 77 -15.93 -16.84 -37.16
N ASN A 78 -15.70 -17.56 -36.06
CA ASN A 78 -16.03 -18.98 -35.88
C ASN A 78 -17.42 -19.12 -35.24
#